data_AF-A0A7Z9G4X4-F1
#
_entry.id   AF-A0A7Z9G4X4-F1
#
_cell.length_a   1.000
_cell.length_b   1.000
_cell.length_c   1.000
_cell.angle_alpha   90.00
_cell.angle_beta   90.00
_cell.angle_gamma   90.00
#
_symmetry.space_group_name_H-M   'P 1'
#
loop_
_entity.id
_entity.type
_entity.pdbx_description
1 polymer ?
#
loop_
_entity_poly.entity_id
_entity_poly.type
_entity_poly.pdbx_seq_one_letter_code
_entity_poly.pdbx_strand_id
1 'polypeptide(L)'
;MARRRKAKRRRSPKTISLLNIAESYAYASVLTGGVMGNSPIGVLGFDGAGATGGAGYGMVTTNGSMTLQSIISDPGSSFDSMSSMFMANYQAMAVSAIGIGITFKFAKKLLRKPIANVNRNLIKPLGIGVRL
;
A
#
# COMPACT_ATOMS: atom_id res chain seq x y z
N MET A 1 0.09 52.30 -0.32
CA MET A 1 0.48 50.90 -0.01
C MET A 1 -0.44 49.92 -0.73
N ALA A 2 0.06 49.10 -1.65
CA ALA A 2 -0.74 48.09 -2.33
C ALA A 2 -1.00 46.88 -1.41
N ARG A 3 -2.26 46.56 -1.10
CA ARG A 3 -2.63 45.37 -0.31
C ARG A 3 -2.22 44.10 -1.06
N ARG A 4 -1.27 43.33 -0.51
CA ARG A 4 -0.92 41.99 -1.01
C ARG A 4 -2.18 41.11 -1.01
N ARG A 5 -2.60 40.65 -2.20
CA ARG A 5 -3.73 39.70 -2.33
C ARG A 5 -3.34 38.39 -1.63
N LYS A 6 -4.15 37.95 -0.66
CA LYS A 6 -3.97 36.65 -0.01
C LYS A 6 -4.05 35.54 -1.06
N ALA A 7 -3.09 34.62 -1.03
CA ALA A 7 -3.06 33.49 -1.95
C ALA A 7 -4.35 32.65 -1.80
N LYS A 8 -5.03 32.39 -2.92
CA LYS A 8 -6.24 31.56 -2.95
C LYS A 8 -5.85 30.13 -2.54
N ARG A 9 -6.37 29.64 -1.40
CA ARG A 9 -6.17 28.25 -0.96
C ARG A 9 -6.68 27.32 -2.05
N ARG A 10 -5.80 26.48 -2.60
CA ARG A 10 -6.20 25.41 -3.51
C ARG A 10 -7.04 24.41 -2.71
N ARG A 11 -8.26 24.15 -3.16
CA ARG A 11 -9.13 23.14 -2.53
C ARG A 11 -8.50 21.76 -2.70
N SER A 12 -8.51 20.96 -1.63
CA SER A 12 -8.14 19.56 -1.76
C SER A 12 -9.05 18.90 -2.79
N PRO A 13 -8.51 18.07 -3.69
CA PRO A 13 -9.32 17.31 -4.62
C PRO A 13 -10.24 16.37 -3.83
N LYS A 14 -11.53 16.38 -4.14
CA LYS A 14 -12.53 15.47 -3.55
C LYS A 14 -12.49 14.06 -4.14
N THR A 15 -11.52 13.78 -5.01
CA THR A 15 -11.41 12.54 -5.77
C THR A 15 -10.29 11.65 -5.24
N ILE A 16 -10.58 10.36 -5.09
CA ILE A 16 -9.62 9.33 -4.65
C ILE A 16 -8.60 9.09 -5.76
N SER A 17 -7.29 9.06 -5.45
CA SER A 17 -6.26 8.74 -6.44
C SER A 17 -5.95 7.25 -6.42
N LEU A 18 -6.17 6.56 -7.54
CA LEU A 18 -5.85 5.14 -7.71
C LEU A 18 -4.35 4.88 -7.62
N LEU A 19 -3.52 5.82 -8.07
CA LEU A 19 -2.06 5.69 -7.93
C LEU A 19 -1.64 5.76 -6.47
N ASN A 20 -2.28 6.63 -5.68
CA ASN A 20 -2.04 6.66 -4.24
C ASN A 20 -2.56 5.39 -3.57
N ILE A 21 -3.71 4.83 -3.99
CA ILE A 21 -4.18 3.53 -3.50
C ILE A 21 -3.15 2.44 -3.82
N ALA A 22 -2.64 2.39 -5.05
CA ALA A 22 -1.65 1.39 -5.44
C ALA A 22 -0.34 1.53 -4.64
N GLU A 23 0.13 2.76 -4.43
CA GLU A 23 1.31 3.05 -3.61
C GLU A 23 1.08 2.62 -2.14
N SER A 24 -0.09 2.95 -1.58
CA SER A 24 -0.50 2.51 -0.25
C SER A 24 -0.66 0.99 -0.14
N TYR A 25 -1.18 0.33 -1.18
CA TYR A 25 -1.29 -1.13 -1.21
C TYR A 25 0.08 -1.81 -1.28
N ALA A 26 1.03 -1.24 -2.02
CA ALA A 26 2.41 -1.72 -2.03
C ALA A 26 3.07 -1.60 -0.64
N TYR A 27 2.90 -0.47 0.05
CA TYR A 27 3.36 -0.33 1.44
C TYR A 27 2.66 -1.33 2.37
N ALA A 28 1.34 -1.49 2.23
CA ALA A 28 0.60 -2.47 3.01
C ALA A 28 1.15 -3.87 2.77
N SER A 29 1.45 -4.23 1.51
CA SER A 29 2.00 -5.53 1.16
C SER A 29 3.41 -5.77 1.73
N VAL A 30 4.23 -4.74 1.85
CA VAL A 30 5.53 -4.82 2.54
C VAL A 30 5.32 -5.05 4.04
N LEU A 31 4.40 -4.31 4.67
CA LEU A 31 4.12 -4.43 6.10
C LEU A 31 3.53 -5.79 6.45
N THR A 32 2.47 -6.21 5.75
CA THR A 32 1.81 -7.48 6.01
C THR A 32 2.68 -8.67 5.59
N GLY A 33 3.46 -8.53 4.52
CA GLY A 33 4.41 -9.55 4.10
C GLY A 33 5.52 -9.77 5.14
N GLY A 34 6.02 -8.69 5.76
CA GLY A 34 7.12 -8.78 6.72
C GLY A 34 6.71 -9.12 8.14
N VAL A 35 5.49 -8.74 8.54
CA VAL A 35 4.98 -8.99 9.90
C VAL A 35 4.11 -10.24 9.97
N MET A 36 3.32 -10.52 8.93
CA MET A 36 2.33 -11.60 8.93
C MET A 36 2.61 -12.67 7.88
N GLY A 37 3.65 -12.53 7.05
CA GLY A 37 3.91 -13.45 5.94
C GLY A 37 2.77 -13.53 4.93
N ASN A 38 1.92 -12.51 4.86
CA ASN A 38 0.72 -12.53 4.03
C ASN A 38 0.54 -11.23 3.24
N SER A 39 -0.24 -11.30 2.16
CA SER A 39 -0.70 -10.13 1.42
C SER A 39 -1.76 -9.35 2.23
N PRO A 40 -2.01 -8.06 1.96
CA PRO A 40 -3.00 -7.29 2.71
C PRO A 40 -4.41 -7.89 2.61
N ILE A 41 -4.74 -8.47 1.46
CA ILE A 41 -6.02 -9.13 1.24
C ILE A 41 -6.08 -10.51 1.92
N GLY A 42 -4.95 -11.21 1.98
CA GLY A 42 -4.84 -12.49 2.69
C GLY A 42 -4.86 -12.36 4.20
N VAL A 43 -4.30 -11.28 4.75
CA VAL A 43 -4.45 -10.94 6.17
C VAL A 43 -5.93 -10.87 6.54
N LEU A 44 -6.77 -10.31 5.68
CA LEU A 44 -8.22 -10.22 5.88
C LEU A 44 -8.96 -11.56 5.69
N GLY A 45 -8.27 -12.62 5.23
CA GLY A 45 -8.84 -13.95 5.01
C GLY A 45 -9.62 -14.09 3.70
N PHE A 46 -9.51 -13.13 2.78
CA PHE A 46 -10.25 -13.14 1.52
C PHE A 46 -9.56 -13.93 0.39
N ASP A 47 -8.34 -14.44 0.61
CA ASP A 47 -7.58 -15.23 -0.36
C ASP A 47 -7.87 -16.74 -0.28
N GLY A 48 -8.79 -17.15 0.59
CA GLY A 48 -9.06 -18.55 0.89
C GLY A 48 -8.01 -19.10 1.87
N ALA A 49 -8.45 -19.81 2.90
CA ALA A 49 -7.61 -20.33 3.96
C ALA A 49 -6.39 -21.10 3.39
N GLY A 50 -5.20 -20.49 3.45
CA GLY A 50 -3.94 -21.15 3.10
C GLY A 50 -3.24 -20.70 1.81
N ALA A 51 -3.65 -19.61 1.15
CA ALA A 51 -2.83 -19.05 0.07
C ALA A 51 -1.56 -18.41 0.65
N THR A 52 -0.47 -19.17 0.73
CA THR A 52 0.92 -18.75 0.98
C THR A 52 1.46 -17.84 -0.14
N GLY A 53 0.72 -16.79 -0.50
CA GLY A 53 0.97 -15.94 -1.67
C GLY A 53 1.47 -14.53 -1.34
N GLY A 54 1.99 -14.29 -0.14
CA GLY A 54 2.10 -12.94 0.41
C GLY A 54 3.48 -12.34 0.60
N ALA A 55 4.58 -13.09 0.54
CA ALA A 55 5.92 -12.53 0.74
C ALA A 55 6.52 -12.01 -0.58
N GLY A 56 5.78 -11.15 -1.28
CA GLY A 56 6.17 -10.55 -2.56
C GLY A 56 7.32 -9.55 -2.48
N TYR A 57 8.30 -9.74 -1.59
CA TYR A 57 9.49 -8.92 -1.41
C TYR A 57 10.69 -9.71 -0.86
N GLY A 58 10.68 -11.05 -0.98
CA GLY A 58 11.77 -11.90 -0.48
C GLY A 58 11.84 -11.98 1.04
N MET A 59 10.68 -11.85 1.71
CA MET A 59 10.61 -11.82 3.18
C MET A 59 10.60 -13.22 3.76
N VAL A 60 11.29 -13.39 4.88
CA VAL A 60 11.36 -14.62 5.66
C VAL A 60 10.02 -14.86 6.33
N THR A 61 9.48 -16.07 6.18
CA THR A 61 8.29 -16.47 6.92
C THR A 61 8.63 -17.56 7.93
N THR A 62 8.49 -17.23 9.22
CA THR A 62 8.62 -18.16 10.35
C THR A 62 7.21 -18.50 10.84
N ASN A 63 6.92 -19.78 11.07
CA ASN A 63 5.59 -20.27 11.50
C ASN A 63 4.42 -20.02 10.53
N GLY A 64 4.70 -19.91 9.23
CA GLY A 64 3.67 -19.83 8.20
C GLY A 64 3.04 -18.45 8.03
N SER A 65 1.96 -18.39 7.26
CA SER A 65 1.27 -17.13 6.94
C SER A 65 0.14 -16.89 7.93
N MET A 66 0.02 -15.67 8.43
CA MET A 66 -0.94 -15.28 9.45
C MET A 66 -2.10 -14.50 8.86
N THR A 67 -3.29 -14.70 9.43
CA THR A 67 -4.52 -13.97 9.09
C THR A 67 -5.08 -13.30 10.34
N LEU A 68 -6.02 -12.36 10.18
CA LEU A 68 -6.74 -11.80 11.32
C LEU A 68 -7.49 -12.89 12.09
N GLN A 69 -7.98 -13.91 11.39
CA GLN A 69 -8.65 -15.04 12.02
C GLN A 69 -7.70 -15.83 12.92
N SER A 70 -6.46 -16.07 12.49
CA SER A 70 -5.47 -16.79 13.31
C SER A 70 -5.04 -15.98 14.54
N ILE A 71 -4.93 -14.66 14.41
CA ILE A 71 -4.67 -13.76 15.55
C ILE A 71 -5.81 -13.82 16.57
N ILE A 72 -7.06 -13.84 16.09
CA ILE A 72 -8.23 -13.92 16.98
C ILE A 72 -8.29 -15.27 17.69
N SER A 73 -7.94 -16.36 17.01
CA SER A 73 -7.99 -17.71 17.60
C SER A 73 -6.87 -18.01 18.58
N ASP A 74 -5.66 -17.50 18.35
CA ASP A 74 -4.52 -17.67 19.26
C ASP A 74 -3.62 -16.42 19.24
N PRO A 75 -3.95 -15.38 20.02
CA PRO A 75 -3.26 -14.10 19.97
C PRO A 75 -1.83 -14.17 20.53
N GLY A 76 -1.55 -15.08 21.47
CA GLY A 76 -0.24 -15.18 22.12
C GLY A 76 0.83 -15.68 21.17
N SER A 77 0.63 -16.87 20.60
CA SER A 77 1.58 -17.47 19.65
C SER A 77 1.67 -16.67 18.34
N SER A 78 0.57 -16.03 17.94
CA SER A 78 0.52 -15.13 16.79
C SER A 78 1.39 -13.90 17.01
N PHE A 79 1.33 -13.23 18.16
CA PHE A 79 2.16 -12.06 18.41
C PHE A 79 3.65 -12.41 18.47
N ASP A 80 4.01 -13.53 19.08
CA ASP A 80 5.40 -14.01 19.12
C ASP A 80 5.92 -14.30 17.71
N SER A 81 5.12 -14.97 16.89
CA SER A 81 5.46 -15.25 15.50
C SER A 81 5.59 -13.95 14.68
N MET A 82 4.64 -12.99 14.82
CA MET A 82 4.71 -11.68 14.16
C MET A 82 5.96 -10.88 14.55
N SER A 83 6.32 -10.90 15.83
CA SER A 83 7.52 -10.21 16.32
C SER A 83 8.79 -10.83 15.75
N SER A 84 8.85 -12.16 15.67
CA SER A 84 9.98 -12.89 15.07
C SER A 84 10.13 -12.58 13.58
N MET A 85 9.01 -12.56 12.84
CA MET A 85 8.99 -12.22 11.42
C MET A 85 9.40 -10.76 11.19
N PHE A 86 8.88 -9.83 12.01
CA PHE A 86 9.28 -8.43 11.94
C PHE A 86 10.79 -8.27 12.15
N MET A 87 11.36 -8.90 13.18
CA MET A 87 12.80 -8.82 13.46
C MET A 87 13.65 -9.54 12.40
N ALA A 88 13.13 -10.55 11.71
CA ALA A 88 13.80 -11.17 10.58
C ALA A 88 13.74 -10.28 9.31
N ASN A 89 12.69 -9.48 9.16
CA ASN A 89 12.37 -8.78 7.91
C ASN A 89 12.58 -7.26 7.94
N TYR A 90 12.80 -6.63 9.09
CA TYR A 90 12.81 -5.16 9.21
C TYR A 90 13.73 -4.46 8.20
N GLN A 91 14.89 -5.06 7.90
CA GLN A 91 15.82 -4.53 6.89
C GLN A 91 15.24 -4.61 5.48
N ALA A 92 14.74 -5.79 5.10
CA ALA A 92 14.10 -5.99 3.79
C ALA A 92 12.87 -5.09 3.62
N MET A 93 12.09 -4.91 4.69
CA MET A 93 10.94 -4.01 4.72
C MET A 93 11.36 -2.54 4.52
N ALA A 94 12.42 -2.09 5.19
CA ALA A 94 12.91 -0.73 5.04
C ALA A 94 13.41 -0.45 3.61
N VAL A 95 14.21 -1.37 3.05
CA VAL A 95 14.76 -1.22 1.69
C VAL A 95 13.64 -1.25 0.64
N SER A 96 12.70 -2.19 0.76
CA SER A 96 11.55 -2.28 -0.15
C SER A 96 10.63 -1.06 -0.04
N ALA A 97 10.37 -0.54 1.16
CA ALA A 97 9.58 0.69 1.34
C ALA A 97 10.24 1.90 0.67
N ILE A 98 11.56 2.06 0.82
CA ILE A 98 12.30 3.12 0.13
C ILE A 98 12.21 2.94 -1.39
N GLY A 99 12.40 1.70 -1.87
CA GLY A 99 12.28 1.36 -3.29
C GLY A 99 10.92 1.70 -3.87
N ILE A 100 9.83 1.39 -3.15
CA ILE A 100 8.45 1.71 -3.54
C ILE A 100 8.30 3.22 -3.69
N GLY A 101 8.69 4.01 -2.69
CA GLY A 101 8.54 5.47 -2.73
C GLY A 101 9.30 6.10 -3.92
N ILE A 102 10.53 5.65 -4.17
CA ILE A 102 11.33 6.13 -5.31
C ILE A 102 10.67 5.71 -6.64
N THR A 103 10.26 4.46 -6.75
CA THR A 103 9.66 3.88 -7.96
C THR A 103 8.36 4.57 -8.31
N PHE A 104 7.45 4.72 -7.35
CA PHE A 104 6.18 5.42 -7.57
C PHE A 104 6.39 6.89 -7.88
N LYS A 105 7.34 7.56 -7.23
CA LYS A 105 7.67 8.96 -7.57
C LYS A 105 8.17 9.09 -9.00
N PHE A 106 9.02 8.18 -9.45
CA PHE A 106 9.51 8.17 -10.82
C PHE A 106 8.42 7.78 -11.83
N ALA A 107 7.65 6.73 -11.55
CA ALA A 107 6.54 6.28 -12.40
C ALA A 107 5.48 7.38 -12.57
N LYS A 108 5.10 8.06 -11.49
CA LYS A 108 4.14 9.17 -11.49
C LYS A 108 4.68 10.36 -12.31
N LYS A 109 5.99 10.58 -12.30
CA LYS A 109 6.67 11.60 -13.14
C LYS A 109 6.69 11.19 -14.62
N LEU A 110 7.04 9.94 -14.93
CA LEU A 110 7.14 9.42 -16.28
C LEU A 110 5.77 9.33 -16.97
N LEU A 111 4.77 8.80 -16.26
CA LEU A 111 3.43 8.55 -16.77
C LEU A 111 2.51 9.78 -16.69
N ARG A 112 3.03 10.96 -16.33
CA ARG A 112 2.22 12.16 -16.11
C ARG A 112 1.33 12.52 -17.32
N LYS A 113 1.86 12.39 -18.54
CA LYS A 113 1.13 12.66 -19.79
C LYS A 113 0.00 11.66 -20.04
N PRO A 114 0.25 10.33 -20.08
CA PRO A 114 -0.83 9.35 -20.27
C PRO A 114 -1.86 9.39 -19.13
N ILE A 115 -1.43 9.56 -17.87
CA ILE A 115 -2.33 9.74 -16.72
C ILE A 115 -3.26 10.94 -16.92
N ALA A 116 -2.72 12.08 -17.36
CA ALA A 116 -3.53 13.27 -17.61
C ALA A 116 -4.55 13.06 -18.73
N ASN A 117 -4.19 12.30 -19.77
CA ASN A 117 -5.07 11.97 -20.88
C ASN A 117 -6.26 11.11 -20.42
N VAL A 118 -5.98 10.04 -19.67
CA VAL A 118 -7.02 9.16 -19.10
C VAL A 118 -7.91 9.91 -18.13
N ASN A 119 -7.32 10.74 -17.25
CA ASN A 119 -8.08 11.56 -16.32
C ASN A 119 -9.03 12.54 -17.05
N ARG A 120 -8.60 13.12 -18.18
CA ARG A 120 -9.41 14.09 -18.93
C ARG A 120 -10.50 13.44 -19.77
N ASN A 121 -10.21 12.32 -20.44
CA ASN A 121 -11.11 11.73 -21.44
C ASN A 121 -11.97 10.58 -20.91
N LEU A 122 -11.52 9.88 -19.86
CA LEU A 122 -12.26 8.75 -19.30
C LEU A 122 -12.81 9.07 -17.92
N ILE A 123 -11.96 9.50 -16.98
CA ILE A 123 -12.37 9.51 -15.58
C ILE A 123 -13.24 10.73 -15.20
N LYS A 124 -12.89 11.92 -15.68
CA LYS A 124 -13.72 13.13 -15.46
C LYS A 124 -15.14 13.03 -16.03
N PRO A 125 -15.38 12.57 -17.28
CA PRO A 125 -16.74 12.49 -17.81
C PRO A 125 -17.59 11.43 -17.11
N LEU A 126 -16.98 10.36 -16.58
CA LEU A 126 -17.71 9.32 -15.85
C LEU A 126 -18.15 9.74 -14.44
N GLY A 127 -17.63 10.85 -13.89
CA GLY A 127 -18.09 11.38 -12.60
C GLY A 127 -17.85 10.48 -11.38
N ILE A 128 -17.07 9.40 -11.53
CA ILE A 128 -16.91 8.30 -10.55
C ILE A 128 -16.20 8.76 -9.24
N GLY A 129 -15.78 10.03 -9.14
CA GLY A 129 -15.12 10.54 -7.92
C GLY A 129 -13.70 9.98 -7.72
N VAL A 130 -13.13 9.37 -8.75
CA VAL A 130 -11.78 8.78 -8.75
C VAL A 130 -10.89 9.56 -9.71
N ARG A 131 -9.58 9.43 -9.59
CA ARG A 131 -8.55 9.89 -10.55
C ARG A 131 -7.37 8.94 -10.52
N LEU A 132 -6.57 8.93 -11.58
CA LEU A 132 -5.24 8.35 -11.57
C LEU A 132 -4.28 9.31 -10.88
#